data_AF-A0A5N6U7K4-F1
#
_entry.id   AF-A0A5N6U7K4-F1
#
_cell.length_a   1.000
_cell.length_b   1.000
_cell.length_c   1.000
_cell.angle_alpha   90.00
_cell.angle_beta   90.00
_cell.angle_gamma   90.00
#
_symmetry.space_group_name_H-M   'P 1'
#
loop_
_entity.id
_entity.type
_entity.pdbx_description
1 polymer ?
#
loop_
_entity_poly.entity_id
_entity_poly.type
_entity_poly.pdbx_seq_one_letter_code
_entity_poly.pdbx_strand_id
1 'polypeptide(L)'
;MSTLNMVKFYFYRKQLPRMRHILHDFIKVAYQTARDRKLYPKAILVSFQIKPTLKGDRSLPQLKGTMEYWHITFNYKDQGQLNSGTHTACHGYIPSEHEYELIKSTHGVDKCDTALTRNGKHVWPSGEELVMVCEVAYCHLAN
;
A
#
# COMPACT_ATOMS: atom_id res chain seq x y z
N MET A 1 -3.04 -28.70 -6.99
CA MET A 1 -2.01 -28.36 -5.98
C MET A 1 -2.25 -26.91 -5.53
N SER A 2 -2.55 -26.68 -4.26
CA SER A 2 -2.73 -25.31 -3.74
C SER A 2 -1.35 -24.69 -3.53
N THR A 3 -0.93 -23.79 -4.41
CA THR A 3 0.28 -22.99 -4.20
C THR A 3 -0.01 -21.90 -3.18
N LEU A 4 0.77 -21.88 -2.10
CA LEU A 4 0.71 -20.80 -1.10
C LEU A 4 0.97 -19.46 -1.81
N ASN A 5 0.09 -18.47 -1.64
CA ASN A 5 0.31 -17.16 -2.26
C ASN A 5 1.37 -16.39 -1.47
N MET A 6 2.63 -16.47 -1.91
CA MET A 6 3.73 -15.71 -1.29
C MET A 6 3.71 -14.26 -1.76
N VAL A 7 3.80 -13.33 -0.79
CA VAL A 7 3.75 -11.88 -1.04
C VAL A 7 5.00 -11.21 -0.53
N LYS A 8 5.69 -10.52 -1.43
CA LYS A 8 6.91 -9.77 -1.13
C LYS A 8 6.57 -8.34 -0.74
N PHE A 9 7.06 -7.91 0.42
CA PHE A 9 6.91 -6.54 0.89
C PHE A 9 8.17 -5.73 0.59
N TYR A 10 7.97 -4.57 -0.03
CA TYR A 10 9.00 -3.65 -0.43
C TYR A 10 8.81 -2.30 0.26
N PHE A 11 9.93 -1.66 0.57
CA PHE A 11 10.02 -0.27 0.98
C PHE A 11 11.05 0.43 0.11
N TYR A 12 10.90 1.74 -0.09
CA TYR A 12 12.04 2.54 -0.52
C TYR A 12 13.16 2.43 0.50
N ARG A 13 14.40 2.25 0.05
CA ARG A 13 15.57 2.07 0.94
C ARG A 13 15.70 3.17 1.99
N LYS A 14 15.35 4.41 1.63
CA LYS A 14 15.39 5.60 2.51
C LYS A 14 14.17 5.74 3.44
N GLN A 15 13.19 4.85 3.34
CA GLN A 15 11.92 4.88 4.08
C GLN A 15 11.66 3.56 4.84
N LEU A 16 12.71 2.80 5.15
CA LEU A 16 12.59 1.62 5.99
C LEU A 16 12.18 2.02 7.42
N PRO A 17 11.16 1.37 8.01
CA PRO A 17 10.83 1.55 9.41
C PRO A 17 12.01 1.14 10.29
N ARG A 18 12.36 1.98 11.27
CA ARG A 18 13.47 1.68 12.21
C ARG A 18 13.11 0.61 13.24
N MET A 19 11.83 0.50 13.57
CA MET A 19 11.32 -0.41 14.60
C MET A 19 10.53 -1.55 13.98
N ARG A 20 10.78 -2.78 14.43
CA ARG A 20 10.13 -3.99 13.88
C ARG A 20 8.62 -4.00 14.05
N HIS A 21 8.08 -3.49 15.15
CA HIS A 21 6.62 -3.47 15.37
C HIS A 21 5.91 -2.61 14.30
N ILE A 22 6.45 -1.43 13.96
CA ILE A 22 5.93 -0.57 12.89
C ILE A 22 5.87 -1.32 11.54
N LEU A 23 6.86 -2.17 11.26
CA LEU A 23 6.84 -2.99 10.04
C LEU A 23 5.65 -3.96 10.04
N HIS A 24 5.41 -4.66 11.16
CA HIS A 24 4.25 -5.55 11.30
C HIS A 24 2.93 -4.80 11.16
N ASP A 25 2.85 -3.59 11.69
CA ASP A 25 1.67 -2.74 11.59
C ASP A 25 1.40 -2.29 10.14
N PHE A 26 2.43 -1.90 9.39
CA PHE A 26 2.28 -1.61 7.96
C PHE A 26 1.84 -2.83 7.16
N ILE A 27 2.40 -3.99 7.47
CA ILE A 27 2.00 -5.25 6.84
C ILE A 27 0.52 -5.51 7.11
N LYS A 28 0.08 -5.40 8.37
CA LYS A 28 -1.32 -5.59 8.77
C LYS A 28 -2.28 -4.69 7.97
N VAL A 29 -2.01 -3.39 7.92
CA VAL A 29 -2.87 -2.44 7.18
C VAL A 29 -2.85 -2.73 5.68
N ALA A 30 -1.70 -3.11 5.12
CA ALA A 30 -1.61 -3.50 3.71
C ALA A 30 -2.46 -4.74 3.39
N TYR A 31 -2.47 -5.74 4.28
CA TYR A 31 -3.31 -6.93 4.15
C TYR A 31 -4.80 -6.59 4.22
N GLN A 32 -5.20 -5.78 5.20
CA GLN A 32 -6.59 -5.34 5.34
C GLN A 32 -7.04 -4.56 4.11
N THR A 33 -6.18 -3.67 3.60
CA THR A 33 -6.44 -2.88 2.38
C THR A 33 -6.58 -3.78 1.15
N ALA A 34 -5.70 -4.77 0.96
CA ALA A 34 -5.82 -5.71 -0.16
C ALA A 34 -7.13 -6.53 -0.10
N ARG A 35 -7.56 -6.94 1.10
CA ARG A 35 -8.79 -7.72 1.30
C ARG A 35 -10.05 -6.95 0.94
N ASP A 36 -10.09 -5.64 1.18
CA ASP A 36 -11.24 -4.78 0.87
C ASP A 36 -11.72 -4.90 -0.59
N ARG A 37 -10.78 -5.09 -1.54
CA ARG A 37 -11.10 -5.36 -2.96
C ARG A 37 -10.79 -6.77 -3.44
N LYS A 38 -10.57 -7.72 -2.53
CA LYS A 38 -10.15 -9.09 -2.87
C LYS A 38 -8.94 -9.11 -3.82
N LEU A 39 -8.00 -8.19 -3.63
CA LEU A 39 -6.74 -8.20 -4.36
C LEU A 39 -5.94 -9.44 -3.93
N TYR A 40 -5.29 -10.09 -4.89
CA TYR A 40 -4.40 -11.23 -4.66
C TYR A 40 -2.95 -10.82 -4.98
N PRO A 41 -2.34 -9.95 -4.16
CA PRO A 41 -1.03 -9.43 -4.47
C PRO A 41 0.04 -10.53 -4.43
N LYS A 42 1.10 -10.30 -5.19
CA LYS A 42 2.39 -10.99 -5.20
C LYS A 42 3.51 -10.05 -4.72
N ALA A 43 3.35 -8.76 -4.92
CA ALA A 43 4.25 -7.74 -4.42
C ALA A 43 3.47 -6.53 -3.88
N ILE A 44 3.95 -5.97 -2.79
CA ILE A 44 3.40 -4.77 -2.16
C ILE A 44 4.54 -3.80 -1.89
N LEU A 45 4.44 -2.57 -2.39
CA LEU A 45 5.33 -1.47 -2.05
C LEU A 45 4.63 -0.52 -1.09
N VAL A 46 5.20 -0.31 0.08
CA VAL A 46 4.79 0.76 1.00
C VAL A 46 5.50 2.04 0.56
N SER A 47 4.78 2.92 -0.14
CA SER A 47 5.36 4.09 -0.82
C SER A 47 5.33 5.37 -0.01
N PHE A 48 4.48 5.43 1.01
CA PHE A 48 4.49 6.50 2.01
C PHE A 48 4.06 5.94 3.36
N GLN A 49 4.83 6.27 4.40
CA GLN A 49 4.66 5.72 5.73
C GLN A 49 3.34 6.18 6.35
N ILE A 50 3.15 7.45 6.70
CA ILE A 50 1.89 7.94 7.27
C ILE A 50 1.73 9.42 6.92
N LYS A 51 0.56 9.82 6.43
CA LYS A 51 0.25 11.22 6.12
C LYS A 51 -1.14 11.64 6.62
N PRO A 52 -1.30 12.86 7.13
CA PRO A 52 -2.63 13.38 7.43
C PRO A 52 -3.39 13.61 6.12
N THR A 53 -4.67 13.23 6.08
CA THR A 53 -5.54 13.62 4.98
C THR A 53 -6.06 15.02 5.23
N LEU A 54 -5.51 15.99 4.49
CA LEU A 54 -5.90 17.39 4.59
C LEU A 54 -7.18 17.68 3.79
N LYS A 55 -7.96 18.63 4.27
CA LYS A 55 -9.20 19.15 3.67
C LYS A 55 -9.00 19.55 2.19
N GLY A 56 -9.96 19.20 1.35
CA GLY A 56 -9.97 19.59 -0.08
C GLY A 56 -9.37 18.58 -1.05
N ASP A 57 -9.08 17.36 -0.58
CA ASP A 57 -8.84 16.23 -1.49
C ASP A 57 -10.09 15.99 -2.35
N ARG A 58 -9.98 16.28 -3.65
CA ARG A 58 -11.08 16.21 -4.63
C ARG A 58 -11.63 14.79 -4.80
N SER A 59 -10.93 13.77 -4.28
CA SER A 59 -11.39 12.38 -4.31
C SER A 59 -12.48 12.06 -3.28
N LEU A 60 -12.71 12.92 -2.27
CA LEU A 60 -13.68 12.68 -1.18
C LEU A 60 -14.45 13.97 -0.80
N PRO A 61 -15.44 14.39 -1.61
CA PRO A 61 -16.17 15.67 -1.45
C PRO A 61 -16.94 15.84 -0.13
N GLN A 62 -17.20 14.75 0.59
CA GLN A 62 -17.96 14.74 1.85
C GLN A 62 -17.17 15.25 3.07
N LEU A 63 -15.86 15.46 2.95
CA LEU A 63 -14.94 15.72 4.08
C LEU A 63 -14.68 17.21 4.33
N LYS A 64 -15.72 18.01 4.62
CA LYS A 64 -15.58 19.42 5.02
C LYS A 64 -15.56 19.56 6.54
N GLY A 65 -14.40 19.88 7.14
CA GLY A 65 -14.37 20.58 8.44
C GLY A 65 -13.20 20.29 9.38
N THR A 66 -12.64 19.09 9.38
CA THR A 66 -11.59 18.65 10.33
C THR A 66 -10.62 17.66 9.67
N MET A 67 -9.45 17.41 10.27
CA MET A 67 -8.60 16.27 9.92
C MET A 67 -9.31 15.00 10.42
N GLU A 68 -9.85 14.19 9.51
CA GLU A 68 -10.61 12.99 9.92
C GLU A 68 -9.73 11.76 10.08
N TYR A 69 -8.70 11.59 9.23
CA TYR A 69 -7.88 10.36 9.19
C TYR A 69 -6.44 10.61 8.76
N TRP A 70 -5.59 9.64 9.07
CA TRP A 70 -4.28 9.46 8.47
C TRP A 70 -4.35 8.37 7.41
N HIS A 71 -3.42 8.35 6.45
CA HIS A 71 -3.36 7.28 5.46
C HIS A 71 -1.94 6.81 5.17
N ILE A 72 -1.87 5.55 4.75
CA ILE A 72 -0.68 4.86 4.27
C ILE A 72 -0.91 4.54 2.79
N THR A 73 0.08 4.83 1.94
CA THR A 73 -0.01 4.50 0.50
C THR A 73 0.67 3.17 0.22
N PHE A 74 -0.08 2.26 -0.40
CA PHE A 74 0.41 0.97 -0.86
C PHE A 74 0.27 0.90 -2.38
N ASN A 75 1.28 0.34 -3.05
CA ASN A 75 1.16 -0.07 -4.44
C ASN A 75 1.15 -1.59 -4.49
N TYR A 76 0.11 -2.17 -5.10
CA TYR A 76 -0.06 -3.61 -5.21
C TYR A 76 0.26 -4.07 -6.61
N LYS A 77 0.81 -5.28 -6.70
CA LYS A 77 0.92 -6.05 -7.93
C LYS A 77 0.43 -7.45 -7.72
N ASP A 78 -0.54 -7.88 -8.51
CA ASP A 78 -0.82 -9.30 -8.72
C ASP A 78 0.13 -9.90 -9.79
N GLN A 79 -0.10 -11.16 -10.15
CA GLN A 79 0.74 -11.84 -11.14
C GLN A 79 0.63 -11.22 -12.55
N GLY A 80 -0.57 -10.78 -12.95
CA GLY A 80 -0.78 -10.14 -14.24
C GLY A 80 -0.03 -8.82 -14.32
N GLN A 81 -0.14 -8.01 -13.27
CA GLN A 81 0.52 -6.72 -13.12
C GLN A 81 2.05 -6.82 -13.06
N LEU A 82 2.58 -7.88 -12.43
CA LEU A 82 4.00 -8.21 -12.52
C LEU A 82 4.45 -8.47 -13.96
N ASN A 83 3.65 -9.21 -14.73
CA ASN A 83 3.98 -9.55 -16.11
C ASN A 83 3.86 -8.35 -17.06
N SER A 84 2.90 -7.45 -16.82
CA SER A 84 2.65 -6.27 -17.66
C SER A 84 3.40 -5.01 -17.23
N GLY A 85 4.09 -5.02 -16.09
CA GLY A 85 4.79 -3.84 -15.58
C GLY A 85 3.83 -2.73 -15.12
N THR A 86 2.75 -3.11 -14.44
CA THR A 86 1.75 -2.19 -13.90
C THR A 86 1.58 -2.38 -12.39
N HIS A 87 0.89 -1.44 -11.73
CA HIS A 87 0.52 -1.52 -10.31
C HIS A 87 -0.78 -0.76 -10.04
N THR A 88 -1.44 -1.10 -8.93
CA THR A 88 -2.57 -0.34 -8.39
C THR A 88 -2.14 0.40 -7.13
N ALA A 89 -2.29 1.72 -7.13
CA ALA A 89 -2.08 2.54 -5.94
C ALA A 89 -3.34 2.56 -5.07
N CYS A 90 -3.21 2.23 -3.79
CA CYS A 90 -4.30 2.27 -2.82
C CYS A 90 -3.88 3.04 -1.56
N HIS A 91 -4.89 3.50 -0.81
CA HIS A 91 -4.71 4.13 0.49
C HIS A 91 -5.46 3.35 1.55
N GLY A 92 -4.77 2.96 2.61
CA GLY A 92 -5.39 2.47 3.85
C GLY A 92 -5.49 3.62 4.84
N TYR A 93 -6.71 3.99 5.23
CA TYR A 93 -6.96 5.08 6.17
C TYR A 93 -7.02 4.54 7.61
N ILE A 94 -6.37 5.25 8.53
CA ILE A 94 -6.21 4.89 9.93
C ILE A 94 -6.55 6.09 10.85
N PRO A 95 -6.89 5.86 12.14
CA PRO A 95 -7.38 6.93 13.03
C PRO A 95 -6.31 7.99 13.33
N SER A 96 -5.08 7.56 13.58
CA SER A 96 -3.97 8.42 13.99
C SER A 96 -2.64 7.90 13.44
N GLU A 97 -1.55 8.67 13.60
CA GLU A 97 -0.20 8.23 13.20
C GLU A 97 0.38 7.10 14.07
N HIS A 98 -0.33 6.68 15.11
CA HIS A 98 0.10 5.64 16.05
C HIS A 98 -0.89 4.48 16.18
N GLU A 99 -2.04 4.55 15.49
CA GLU A 99 -3.08 3.52 15.52
C GLU A 99 -3.22 2.90 14.12
N TYR A 100 -2.87 1.62 13.99
CA TYR A 100 -2.80 0.93 12.69
C TYR A 100 -4.00 0.01 12.44
N GLU A 101 -5.19 0.47 12.79
CA GLU A 101 -6.45 -0.20 12.44
C GLU A 101 -7.04 0.43 11.18
N LEU A 102 -7.32 -0.40 10.17
CA LEU A 102 -7.95 0.08 8.95
C LEU A 102 -9.39 0.53 9.22
N ILE A 103 -9.68 1.80 8.91
CA ILE A 103 -11.03 2.36 8.95
C ILE A 103 -11.73 2.13 7.62
N LYS A 104 -11.03 2.45 6.52
CA LYS A 104 -11.49 2.27 5.14
C LYS A 104 -10.32 2.26 4.19
N SER A 105 -10.56 1.86 2.95
CA SER A 105 -9.54 1.99 1.91
C SER A 105 -10.07 2.55 0.59
N THR A 106 -9.18 3.16 -0.19
CA THR A 106 -9.46 3.62 -1.56
C THR A 106 -8.49 2.98 -2.51
N HIS A 107 -8.94 2.70 -3.73
CA HIS A 107 -8.16 1.99 -4.73
C HIS A 107 -8.21 2.75 -6.04
N GLY A 108 -7.03 3.08 -6.56
CA GLY A 108 -6.87 3.73 -7.84
C GLY A 108 -7.13 2.78 -9.02
N VAL A 109 -6.97 3.33 -10.21
CA VAL A 109 -6.82 2.56 -11.43
C VAL A 109 -5.38 2.06 -11.58
N ASP A 110 -5.20 1.03 -12.40
CA ASP A 110 -3.88 0.52 -12.74
C ASP A 110 -3.06 1.56 -13.50
N LYS A 111 -1.76 1.58 -13.19
CA LYS A 111 -0.78 2.49 -13.78
C LYS A 111 0.46 1.71 -14.20
N CYS A 112 1.12 2.15 -15.26
CA CYS A 112 2.43 1.64 -15.62
C CYS A 112 3.45 1.95 -14.51
N ASP A 113 4.45 1.09 -14.32
CA ASP A 113 5.54 1.33 -13.36
C ASP A 113 6.36 2.58 -13.69
N THR A 114 6.37 2.96 -14.97
CA THR A 114 6.96 4.21 -15.44
C THR A 114 6.18 5.46 -15.00
N ALA A 115 5.00 5.31 -14.40
CA ALA A 115 4.22 6.42 -13.88
C ALA A 115 5.03 7.20 -12.84
N LEU A 116 5.04 8.52 -13.03
CA LEU A 116 5.76 9.44 -12.19
C LEU A 116 4.82 10.08 -11.16
N THR A 117 5.34 10.26 -9.96
CA THR A 117 4.80 11.19 -8.97
C THR A 117 4.89 12.63 -9.50
N ARG A 118 4.18 13.56 -8.86
CA ARG A 118 4.25 15.00 -9.19
C ARG A 118 5.69 15.56 -9.20
N ASN A 119 6.59 14.95 -8.43
CA ASN A 119 7.99 15.38 -8.30
C ASN A 119 8.93 14.63 -9.27
N GLY A 120 8.40 13.97 -10.30
CA GLY A 120 9.19 13.28 -11.32
C GLY A 120 9.83 11.96 -10.89
N LYS A 121 9.48 11.43 -9.71
CA LYS A 121 9.99 10.12 -9.23
C LYS A 121 9.04 8.99 -9.61
N HIS A 122 9.58 7.83 -9.95
CA HIS A 122 8.77 6.63 -10.19
C HIS A 122 7.96 6.23 -8.95
N VAL A 123 6.68 5.94 -9.16
CA VAL A 123 5.80 5.39 -8.11
C VAL A 123 6.22 3.96 -7.76
N TRP A 124 6.68 3.20 -8.74
CA TRP A 124 7.32 1.90 -8.57
C TRP A 124 8.74 1.97 -9.16
N PRO A 125 9.77 2.27 -8.36
CA PRO A 125 11.14 2.44 -8.86
C PRO A 125 11.80 1.09 -9.18
N SER A 126 13.02 1.14 -9.69
CA SER A 126 13.84 -0.07 -9.92
C SER A 126 14.17 -0.78 -8.60
N GLY A 127 14.53 -2.07 -8.71
CA GLY A 127 14.87 -2.89 -7.54
C GLY A 127 16.05 -2.37 -6.71
N GLU A 128 16.93 -1.53 -7.28
CA GLU A 128 18.06 -0.94 -6.57
C GLU A 128 17.63 0.07 -5.49
N GLU A 129 16.53 0.79 -5.76
CA GLU A 129 15.93 1.76 -4.84
C GLU A 129 15.04 1.11 -3.78
N LEU A 130 14.67 -0.16 -3.98
CA LEU A 130 13.80 -0.92 -3.11
C LEU A 130 14.59 -1.86 -2.18
N VAL A 131 13.99 -2.16 -1.04
CA VAL A 131 14.43 -3.21 -0.13
C VAL A 131 13.25 -4.13 0.11
N MET A 132 13.43 -5.43 -0.19
CA MET A 132 12.50 -6.48 0.22
C MET A 132 12.76 -6.77 1.70
N VAL A 133 11.74 -6.56 2.54
CA VAL A 133 11.88 -6.67 4.01
C VAL A 133 11.36 -7.99 4.55
N CYS A 134 10.37 -8.58 3.89
CA CYS A 134 9.85 -9.90 4.23
C CYS A 134 9.06 -10.49 3.06
N GLU A 135 8.89 -11.81 3.12
CA GLU A 135 7.95 -12.55 2.30
C GLU A 135 6.97 -13.25 3.23
N VAL A 136 5.67 -13.05 3.00
CA VAL A 136 4.62 -13.54 3.89
C VAL A 136 3.59 -14.31 3.08
N ALA A 137 3.15 -15.44 3.62
CA ALA A 137 2.06 -16.22 3.05
C ALA A 137 0.75 -15.43 3.16
N TYR A 138 0.14 -15.11 2.02
CA TYR A 138 -1.17 -14.51 1.92
C TYR A 138 -2.22 -15.61 1.74
N CYS A 139 -3.24 -15.60 2.59
CA CYS A 139 -4.42 -16.44 2.42
C CYS A 139 -5.65 -15.55 2.54
N HIS A 140 -6.59 -15.72 1.61
CA HIS A 140 -7.94 -15.21 1.77
C HIS A 140 -8.77 -16.31 2.41
N LEU A 141 -8.93 -16.27 3.74
CA LEU A 141 -9.97 -17.06 4.39
C LEU A 141 -11.29 -16.35 4.11
N ALA A 142 -12.13 -16.98 3.27
CA ALA A 142 -13.52 -16.58 3.13
C ALA A 142 -14.19 -16.81 4.49
N ASN A 143 -14.69 -15.73 5.09
CA ASN A 143 -15.63 -15.84 6.21
C ASN A 143 -17.03 -16.05 5.64
#